data_AF-A0A958KFS3-F1
#
_entry.id   AF-A0A958KFS3-F1
#
_cell.length_a   1.000
_cell.length_b   1.000
_cell.length_c   1.000
_cell.angle_alpha   90.00
_cell.angle_beta   90.00
_cell.angle_gamma   90.00
#
_symmetry.space_group_name_H-M   'P 1'
#
loop_
_entity.id
_entity.type
_entity.pdbx_description
1 polymer ?
#
loop_
_entity_poly.entity_id
_entity_poly.type
_entity_poly.pdbx_seq_one_letter_code
_entity_poly.pdbx_strand_id
1 'polypeptide(L)'
;MSDIRPFSSLEAHLEQSTEPQRCVVDTQLLIASLYDPSAFYEDVVELTAILGRYGVKVYSNVNIRAEFLDIQRRIFLTEHLMDLLEDQNVKLSRSARSFLQSNIKAWLNRQDEGQKILSDRKLKESRDVFPLVPHSGHIGWVQFCEYALANLEESWGLLEETYSLEYISLREEDKSPLVAGEVTWGNMIQISKKVGISTHDAMILNLFFNCEVEFLISADADVCFGGLVSRSTKPIFAPDGLYKRNFKRYENKKFLRQF
;
A
#
# COMPACT_ATOMS: atom_id res chain seq x y z
N MET A 1 -21.97 -0.45 10.38
CA MET A 1 -20.71 0.22 10.72
C MET A 1 -19.71 -0.86 11.03
N SER A 2 -18.63 -0.88 10.25
CA SER A 2 -17.55 -1.84 10.45
C SER A 2 -16.95 -1.60 11.83
N ASP A 3 -16.59 -2.69 12.49
CA ASP A 3 -15.87 -2.63 13.75
C ASP A 3 -14.37 -2.53 13.47
N ILE A 4 -13.70 -1.50 13.97
CA ILE A 4 -12.24 -1.38 13.82
C ILE A 4 -11.60 -2.08 15.01
N ARG A 5 -10.67 -2.99 14.74
CA ARG A 5 -10.06 -3.85 15.75
C ARG A 5 -8.53 -3.78 15.66
N PRO A 6 -7.81 -3.86 16.78
CA PRO A 6 -6.35 -3.93 16.75
C PRO A 6 -5.88 -5.30 16.24
N PHE A 7 -4.70 -5.37 15.61
CA PHE A 7 -4.05 -6.62 15.18
C PHE A 7 -3.92 -7.62 16.33
N SER A 8 -3.63 -7.15 17.55
CA SER A 8 -3.56 -7.99 18.76
C SER A 8 -4.85 -8.76 19.08
N SER A 9 -5.99 -8.39 18.48
CA SER A 9 -7.27 -9.10 18.65
C SER A 9 -7.58 -10.08 17.52
N LEU A 10 -6.75 -10.15 16.49
CA LEU A 10 -7.01 -10.99 15.32
C LEU A 10 -6.98 -12.48 15.69
N GLU A 11 -6.00 -12.92 16.46
CA GLU A 11 -5.88 -14.33 16.84
C GLU A 11 -7.15 -14.82 17.57
N ALA A 12 -7.61 -14.07 18.57
CA ALA A 12 -8.85 -14.35 19.29
C ALA A 12 -10.10 -14.31 18.38
N HIS A 13 -10.10 -13.50 17.31
CA HIS A 13 -11.17 -13.49 16.33
C HIS A 13 -11.16 -14.77 15.48
N LEU A 14 -9.98 -15.22 15.05
CA LEU A 14 -9.81 -16.41 14.22
C LEU A 14 -10.12 -17.69 15.01
N GLU A 15 -9.77 -17.77 16.30
CA GLU A 15 -10.10 -18.90 17.18
C GLU A 15 -11.61 -19.15 17.34
N GLN A 16 -12.42 -18.10 17.19
CA GLN A 16 -13.88 -18.20 17.30
C GLN A 16 -14.53 -18.72 16.02
N SER A 17 -13.80 -18.75 14.91
CA SER A 17 -14.35 -19.21 13.63
C SER A 17 -14.24 -20.72 13.48
N THR A 18 -15.28 -21.32 12.92
CA THR A 18 -15.29 -22.73 12.53
C THR A 18 -15.11 -22.93 11.02
N GLU A 19 -15.08 -21.83 10.26
CA GLU A 19 -14.99 -21.84 8.80
C GLU A 19 -13.67 -21.20 8.32
N PRO A 20 -13.12 -21.64 7.18
CA PRO A 20 -11.94 -21.01 6.58
C PRO A 20 -12.16 -19.51 6.37
N GLN A 21 -11.26 -18.70 6.92
CA GLN A 21 -11.36 -17.24 6.86
C GLN A 21 -10.64 -16.69 5.63
N ARG A 22 -11.15 -15.57 5.11
CA ARG A 22 -10.67 -14.85 3.95
C ARG A 22 -10.59 -13.37 4.29
N CYS A 23 -9.52 -12.73 3.87
CA CYS A 23 -9.38 -11.29 4.05
C CYS A 23 -8.94 -10.59 2.78
N VAL A 24 -9.35 -9.34 2.63
CA VAL A 24 -8.69 -8.42 1.70
C VAL A 24 -7.60 -7.67 2.47
N VAL A 25 -6.49 -7.39 1.80
CA VAL A 25 -5.41 -6.57 2.32
C VAL A 25 -5.32 -5.25 1.56
N ASP A 26 -4.95 -4.21 2.28
CA ASP A 26 -4.72 -2.87 1.75
C ASP A 26 -3.27 -2.70 1.24
N THR A 27 -3.07 -1.77 0.32
CA THR A 27 -1.77 -1.42 -0.26
C THR A 27 -0.75 -1.06 0.80
N GLN A 28 -1.12 -0.28 1.82
CA GLN A 28 -0.16 0.13 2.87
C GLN A 28 0.34 -1.04 3.71
N LEU A 29 -0.48 -2.08 3.89
CA LEU A 29 -0.05 -3.32 4.54
C LEU A 29 1.02 -4.00 3.71
N LEU A 30 0.78 -4.14 2.40
CA LEU A 30 1.70 -4.79 1.47
C LEU A 30 3.03 -4.03 1.37
N ILE A 31 3.01 -2.70 1.32
CA ILE A 31 4.24 -1.88 1.34
C ILE A 31 4.99 -2.08 2.65
N ALA A 32 4.29 -2.02 3.79
CA ALA A 32 4.91 -2.22 5.10
C ALA A 32 5.51 -3.62 5.28
N SER A 33 5.12 -4.62 4.49
CA SER A 33 5.71 -5.97 4.56
C SER A 33 7.09 -6.08 3.89
N LEU A 34 7.40 -5.19 2.94
CA LEU A 34 8.66 -5.21 2.17
C LEU A 34 9.58 -4.02 2.46
N TYR A 35 9.04 -2.94 3.04
CA TYR A 35 9.78 -1.72 3.30
C TYR A 35 10.08 -1.59 4.81
N ASP A 36 11.27 -2.05 5.22
CA ASP A 36 11.72 -2.03 6.62
C ASP A 36 11.67 -0.65 7.32
N PRO A 37 11.81 0.50 6.62
CA PRO A 37 11.72 1.80 7.29
C PRO A 37 10.27 2.18 7.64
N SER A 38 9.29 1.38 7.22
CA SER A 38 7.89 1.55 7.61
C SER A 38 7.72 1.41 9.12
N ALA A 39 7.00 2.36 9.73
CA ALA A 39 6.67 2.32 11.15
C ALA A 39 5.78 1.12 11.56
N PHE A 40 5.25 0.38 10.58
CA PHE A 40 4.39 -0.79 10.79
C PHE A 40 5.05 -2.11 10.40
N TYR A 41 6.35 -2.11 10.02
CA TYR A 41 7.04 -3.31 9.53
C TYR A 41 6.91 -4.50 10.49
N GLU A 42 7.31 -4.31 11.76
CA GLU A 42 7.24 -5.36 12.78
C GLU A 42 5.81 -5.86 13.04
N ASP A 43 4.84 -4.94 13.13
CA ASP A 43 3.42 -5.28 13.31
C ASP A 43 2.91 -6.15 12.16
N VAL A 44 3.36 -5.89 10.92
CA VAL A 44 2.95 -6.64 9.72
C VAL A 44 3.67 -7.99 9.64
N VAL A 45 4.92 -8.09 10.06
CA VAL A 45 5.64 -9.38 10.14
C VAL A 45 4.92 -10.33 11.11
N GLU A 46 4.57 -9.85 12.31
CA GLU A 46 3.83 -10.65 13.29
C GLU A 46 2.44 -11.05 12.76
N LEU A 47 1.71 -10.10 12.16
CA LEU A 47 0.42 -10.35 11.54
C LEU A 47 0.51 -11.46 10.49
N THR A 48 1.52 -11.42 9.62
CA THR A 48 1.70 -12.39 8.54
C THR A 48 1.88 -13.80 9.09
N ALA A 49 2.62 -13.94 10.18
CA ALA A 49 2.76 -15.22 10.88
C ALA A 49 1.43 -15.74 11.45
N ILE A 50 0.57 -14.85 11.96
CA ILE A 50 -0.78 -15.21 12.43
C ILE A 50 -1.65 -15.69 11.25
N LEU A 51 -1.68 -14.94 10.15
CA LEU A 51 -2.47 -15.31 8.97
C LEU A 51 -2.08 -16.69 8.42
N GLY A 52 -0.77 -16.95 8.32
CA GLY A 52 -0.24 -18.24 7.89
C GLY A 52 -0.59 -19.38 8.85
N ARG A 53 -0.47 -19.16 10.17
CA ARG A 53 -0.79 -20.17 11.20
C ARG A 53 -2.24 -20.62 11.15
N TYR A 54 -3.16 -19.69 10.90
CA TYR A 54 -4.60 -19.97 10.84
C TYR A 54 -5.11 -20.31 9.43
N GLY A 55 -4.22 -20.35 8.42
CA GLY A 55 -4.58 -20.67 7.05
C GLY A 55 -5.58 -19.67 6.44
N VAL A 56 -5.46 -18.38 6.79
CA VAL A 56 -6.31 -17.33 6.25
C VAL A 56 -5.97 -17.11 4.77
N LYS A 57 -6.98 -17.14 3.90
CA LYS A 57 -6.81 -16.81 2.48
C LYS A 57 -6.74 -15.30 2.31
N VAL A 58 -5.63 -14.82 1.75
CA VAL A 58 -5.36 -13.38 1.60
C VAL A 58 -5.61 -12.95 0.16
N TYR A 59 -6.44 -11.92 -0.02
CA TYR A 59 -6.88 -11.45 -1.32
C TYR A 59 -6.43 -10.02 -1.63
N SER A 60 -6.12 -9.80 -2.91
CA SER A 60 -5.86 -8.48 -3.49
C SER A 60 -6.66 -8.29 -4.79
N ASN A 61 -6.53 -7.13 -5.45
CA ASN A 61 -7.12 -6.86 -6.76
C ASN A 61 -6.23 -5.96 -7.64
N VAL A 62 -6.71 -5.62 -8.83
CA VAL A 62 -5.98 -4.77 -9.79
C VAL A 62 -5.57 -3.42 -9.21
N ASN A 63 -6.44 -2.83 -8.38
CA ASN A 63 -6.24 -1.48 -7.87
C ASN A 63 -5.16 -1.47 -6.78
N ILE A 64 -5.24 -2.43 -5.86
CA ILE A 64 -4.23 -2.63 -4.81
C ILE A 64 -2.87 -2.94 -5.44
N ARG A 65 -2.82 -3.84 -6.44
CA ARG A 65 -1.58 -4.17 -7.16
C ARG A 65 -1.01 -2.95 -7.90
N ALA A 66 -1.84 -2.18 -8.60
CA ALA A 66 -1.39 -1.00 -9.34
C ALA A 66 -0.83 0.08 -8.40
N GLU A 67 -1.51 0.32 -7.28
CA GLU A 67 -1.06 1.29 -6.27
C GLU A 67 0.24 0.84 -5.59
N PHE A 68 0.35 -0.44 -5.23
CA PHE A 68 1.59 -1.04 -4.73
C PHE A 68 2.75 -0.82 -5.69
N LEU A 69 2.58 -1.17 -6.97
CA LEU A 69 3.64 -1.04 -7.98
C LEU A 69 4.05 0.43 -8.18
N ASP A 70 3.13 1.39 -8.07
CA ASP A 70 3.50 2.81 -8.14
C ASP A 70 4.32 3.28 -6.92
N ILE A 71 3.96 2.85 -5.71
CA ILE A 71 4.73 3.17 -4.51
C ILE A 71 6.11 2.51 -4.59
N GLN A 72 6.18 1.23 -4.96
CA GLN A 72 7.44 0.49 -5.07
C GLN A 72 8.35 1.07 -6.15
N ARG A 73 7.79 1.49 -7.30
CA ARG A 73 8.52 2.24 -8.32
C ARG A 73 9.15 3.51 -7.74
N ARG A 74 8.44 4.24 -6.88
CA ARG A 74 8.97 5.46 -6.24
C ARG A 74 10.08 5.14 -5.24
N ILE A 75 9.96 4.07 -4.47
CA ILE A 75 11.00 3.57 -3.56
C ILE A 75 12.27 3.27 -4.37
N PHE A 76 12.18 2.38 -5.35
CA PHE A 76 13.32 1.98 -6.17
C PHE A 76 13.99 3.13 -6.90
N LEU A 77 13.22 4.03 -7.52
CA LEU A 77 13.82 5.21 -8.18
C LEU A 77 14.51 6.14 -7.17
N THR A 78 13.99 6.24 -5.94
CA THR A 78 14.61 7.08 -4.91
C THR A 78 15.95 6.50 -4.45
N GLU A 79 15.97 5.21 -4.14
CA GLU A 79 17.17 4.49 -3.70
C GLU A 79 18.25 4.51 -4.78
N HIS A 80 17.91 4.12 -6.02
CA HIS A 80 18.88 4.06 -7.10
C HIS A 80 19.37 5.46 -7.53
N LEU A 81 18.57 6.52 -7.38
CA LEU A 81 19.06 7.89 -7.59
C LEU A 81 20.11 8.29 -6.55
N MET A 82 19.99 7.78 -5.32
CA MET A 82 20.97 7.99 -4.26
C MET A 82 22.25 7.19 -4.53
N ASP A 83 22.12 5.93 -4.94
CA ASP A 83 23.28 5.11 -5.32
C ASP A 83 24.05 5.73 -6.49
N LEU A 84 23.34 6.28 -7.48
CA LEU A 84 23.95 6.95 -8.63
C LEU A 84 24.77 8.19 -8.26
N LEU A 85 24.43 8.86 -7.16
CA LEU A 85 25.21 9.98 -6.64
C LEU A 85 26.51 9.53 -5.97
N GLU A 86 26.55 8.29 -5.50
CA GLU A 86 27.65 7.71 -4.73
C GLU A 86 28.56 6.83 -5.61
N ASP A 87 28.02 6.30 -6.71
CA ASP A 87 28.77 5.52 -7.69
C ASP A 87 29.72 6.40 -8.53
N GLN A 88 31.02 6.17 -8.36
CA GLN A 88 32.06 6.87 -9.11
C GLN A 88 32.24 6.33 -10.54
N ASN A 89 31.74 5.13 -10.83
CA ASN A 89 31.84 4.49 -12.14
C ASN A 89 30.77 4.99 -13.11
N VAL A 90 29.65 5.53 -12.59
CA VAL A 90 28.60 6.10 -13.43
C VAL A 90 28.88 7.57 -13.70
N LYS A 91 28.99 7.90 -14.99
CA LYS A 91 29.21 9.28 -15.43
C LYS A 91 27.87 10.02 -15.46
N LEU A 92 27.72 10.99 -14.56
CA LEU A 92 26.61 11.95 -14.57
C LEU A 92 27.05 13.27 -15.19
N SER A 93 26.12 13.95 -15.89
CA SER A 93 26.37 15.31 -16.33
C SER A 93 26.56 16.22 -15.10
N ARG A 94 27.34 17.30 -15.24
CA ARG A 94 27.58 18.23 -14.13
C ARG A 94 26.27 18.85 -13.62
N SER A 95 25.34 19.13 -14.52
CA SER A 95 24.00 19.64 -14.18
C SER A 95 23.18 18.61 -13.41
N ALA A 96 23.13 17.36 -13.87
CA ALA A 96 22.40 16.30 -13.18
C ALA A 96 22.96 16.06 -11.77
N ARG A 97 24.29 15.90 -11.65
CA ARG A 97 24.94 15.70 -10.35
C ARG A 97 24.67 16.86 -9.38
N SER A 98 24.82 18.10 -9.85
CA SER A 98 24.55 19.30 -9.03
C SER A 98 23.09 19.35 -8.57
N PHE A 99 22.15 19.06 -9.47
CA PHE A 99 20.73 19.04 -9.16
C PHE A 99 20.39 17.97 -8.11
N LEU A 100 20.83 16.74 -8.33
CA LEU A 100 20.58 15.61 -7.44
C LEU A 100 21.19 15.86 -6.05
N GLN A 101 22.41 16.38 -5.96
CA GLN A 101 23.03 16.73 -4.67
C GLN A 101 22.26 17.83 -3.93
N SER A 102 21.92 18.91 -4.62
CA SER A 102 21.38 20.13 -3.99
C SER A 102 19.89 20.05 -3.69
N ASN A 103 19.11 19.27 -4.46
CA ASN A 103 17.65 19.25 -4.37
C ASN A 103 17.08 17.91 -3.89
N ILE A 104 17.76 16.81 -4.21
CA ILE A 104 17.27 15.46 -3.89
C ILE A 104 17.93 14.97 -2.61
N LYS A 105 19.26 14.81 -2.60
CA LYS A 105 20.01 14.35 -1.40
C LYS A 105 19.79 15.29 -0.21
N ALA A 106 19.87 16.60 -0.43
CA ALA A 106 19.60 17.59 0.63
C ALA A 106 18.17 17.54 1.16
N TRP A 107 17.18 17.16 0.34
CA TRP A 107 15.79 17.00 0.78
C TRP A 107 15.60 15.71 1.58
N LEU A 108 16.14 14.59 1.08
CA LEU A 108 16.10 13.27 1.74
C LEU A 108 16.78 13.29 3.10
N ASN A 109 17.91 14.00 3.23
CA ASN A 109 18.61 14.17 4.51
C ASN A 109 17.80 14.94 5.57
N ARG A 110 16.70 15.60 5.19
CA ARG A 110 15.78 16.29 6.11
C ARG A 110 14.53 15.47 6.43
N GLN A 111 14.35 14.31 5.81
CA GLN A 111 13.22 13.42 6.06
C GLN A 111 13.59 12.37 7.10
N ASP A 112 12.59 11.97 7.89
CA ASP A 112 12.68 10.76 8.71
C ASP A 112 12.85 9.54 7.79
N GLU A 113 13.47 8.46 8.29
CA GLU A 113 13.82 7.29 7.47
C GLU A 113 12.62 6.68 6.73
N GLY A 114 11.48 6.52 7.41
CA GLY A 114 10.23 6.04 6.81
C GLY A 114 9.59 6.98 5.78
N GLN A 115 10.12 8.20 5.60
CA GLN A 115 9.62 9.21 4.66
C GLN A 115 10.62 9.55 3.55
N LYS A 116 11.75 8.84 3.46
CA LYS A 116 12.79 9.04 2.42
C LYS A 116 12.38 8.49 1.05
N ILE A 117 11.16 8.78 0.61
CA ILE A 117 10.64 8.40 -0.71
C ILE A 117 10.28 9.66 -1.48
N LEU A 118 10.80 9.80 -2.70
CA LEU A 118 10.51 10.95 -3.55
C LEU A 118 9.07 10.93 -4.03
N SER A 119 8.44 12.10 -4.00
CA SER A 119 7.15 12.29 -4.65
C SER A 119 7.30 12.22 -6.16
N ASP A 120 6.18 11.94 -6.83
CA ASP A 120 6.11 11.82 -8.27
C ASP A 120 6.55 13.09 -9.01
N ARG A 121 6.31 14.25 -8.39
CA ARG A 121 6.81 15.54 -8.85
C ARG A 121 8.33 15.61 -8.81
N LYS A 122 8.96 15.21 -7.70
CA LYS A 122 10.43 15.23 -7.55
C LYS A 122 11.12 14.24 -8.48
N LEU A 123 10.48 13.10 -8.76
CA LEU A 123 10.97 12.15 -9.76
C LEU A 123 10.92 12.73 -11.18
N LYS A 124 9.86 13.49 -11.52
CA LYS A 124 9.78 14.21 -12.80
C LYS A 124 10.86 15.31 -12.91
N GLU A 125 11.06 16.09 -11.85
CA GLU A 125 12.14 17.08 -11.79
C GLU A 125 13.53 16.42 -11.94
N SER A 126 13.72 15.23 -11.35
CA SER A 126 14.95 14.45 -11.48
C SER A 126 15.12 13.93 -12.90
N ARG A 127 14.08 13.41 -13.55
CA ARG A 127 14.12 12.98 -14.96
C ARG A 127 14.60 14.09 -15.88
N ASP A 128 14.10 15.31 -15.67
CA ASP A 128 14.32 16.44 -16.59
C ASP A 128 15.80 16.91 -16.64
N VAL A 129 16.64 16.48 -15.70
CA VAL A 129 18.10 16.78 -15.73
C VAL A 129 18.94 15.70 -16.42
N PHE A 130 18.36 14.56 -16.80
CA PHE A 130 19.03 13.48 -17.53
C PHE A 130 18.82 13.62 -19.04
N PRO A 131 19.78 13.17 -19.87
CA PRO A 131 19.49 12.93 -21.28
C PRO A 131 18.50 11.75 -21.39
N LEU A 132 17.64 11.76 -22.41
CA LEU A 132 16.64 10.69 -22.59
C LEU A 132 17.31 9.32 -22.76
N VAL A 133 18.32 9.26 -23.61
CA VAL A 133 19.16 8.08 -23.90
C VAL A 133 20.63 8.38 -23.57
N PRO A 134 21.48 7.36 -23.42
CA PRO A 134 22.89 7.58 -23.08
C PRO A 134 23.58 8.49 -24.10
N HIS A 135 24.31 9.49 -23.60
CA HIS A 135 24.96 10.49 -24.47
C HIS A 135 26.30 10.96 -23.90
N SER A 136 27.35 10.92 -24.73
CA SER A 136 28.71 11.32 -24.34
C SER A 136 29.27 10.58 -23.11
N GLY A 137 28.88 9.30 -22.99
CA GLY A 137 29.20 8.41 -21.88
C GLY A 137 28.39 8.66 -20.61
N HIS A 138 27.46 9.62 -20.60
CA HIS A 138 26.54 9.81 -19.48
C HIS A 138 25.35 8.87 -19.58
N ILE A 139 24.92 8.33 -18.43
CA ILE A 139 23.71 7.52 -18.34
C ILE A 139 22.47 8.36 -18.74
N GLY A 140 21.57 7.75 -19.52
CA GLY A 140 20.28 8.34 -19.85
C GLY A 140 19.18 7.91 -18.88
N TRP A 141 18.07 8.65 -18.84
CA TRP A 141 16.95 8.34 -17.94
C TRP A 141 16.35 6.96 -18.23
N VAL A 142 16.18 6.59 -19.51
CA VAL A 142 15.63 5.28 -19.89
C VAL A 142 16.53 4.15 -19.38
N GLN A 143 17.84 4.25 -19.61
CA GLN A 143 18.81 3.27 -19.13
C GLN A 143 18.84 3.20 -17.58
N PHE A 144 18.73 4.36 -16.92
CA PHE A 144 18.61 4.41 -15.47
C PHE A 144 17.36 3.68 -14.98
N CYS A 145 16.20 3.88 -15.62
CA CYS A 145 14.96 3.20 -15.26
C CYS A 145 15.02 1.68 -15.49
N GLU A 146 15.61 1.22 -16.60
CA GLU A 146 15.79 -0.21 -16.87
C GLU A 146 16.58 -0.90 -15.76
N TYR A 147 17.63 -0.24 -15.26
CA TYR A 147 18.41 -0.72 -14.13
C TYR A 147 17.64 -0.62 -12.81
N ALA A 148 17.15 0.56 -12.47
CA ALA A 148 16.53 0.84 -11.17
C ALA A 148 15.22 0.08 -10.95
N LEU A 149 14.49 -0.27 -12.01
CA LEU A 149 13.20 -0.94 -11.93
C LEU A 149 13.25 -2.42 -12.34
N ALA A 150 14.45 -2.99 -12.49
CA ALA A 150 14.63 -4.38 -12.92
C ALA A 150 13.85 -5.38 -12.05
N ASN A 151 13.77 -5.13 -10.74
CA ASN A 151 13.14 -6.03 -9.77
C ASN A 151 11.71 -5.62 -9.40
N LEU A 152 11.08 -4.71 -10.18
CA LEU A 152 9.74 -4.20 -9.83
C LEU A 152 8.68 -5.31 -9.87
N GLU A 153 8.75 -6.21 -10.86
CA GLU A 153 7.85 -7.37 -10.92
C GLU A 153 8.15 -8.39 -9.81
N GLU A 154 9.43 -8.64 -9.53
CA GLU A 154 9.87 -9.56 -8.47
C GLU A 154 9.35 -9.12 -7.09
N SER A 155 9.27 -7.82 -6.83
CA SER A 155 8.73 -7.30 -5.56
C SER A 155 7.27 -7.70 -5.33
N TRP A 156 6.46 -7.81 -6.38
CA TRP A 156 5.11 -8.34 -6.28
C TRP A 156 5.10 -9.86 -6.08
N GLY A 157 5.99 -10.57 -6.79
CA GLY A 157 6.17 -12.02 -6.63
C GLY A 157 6.48 -12.41 -5.18
N LEU A 158 7.31 -11.62 -4.48
CA LEU A 158 7.59 -11.83 -3.05
C LEU A 158 6.33 -11.76 -2.18
N LEU A 159 5.37 -10.89 -2.51
CA LEU A 159 4.09 -10.81 -1.80
C LEU A 159 3.20 -12.02 -2.10
N GLU A 160 3.17 -12.46 -3.37
CA GLU A 160 2.45 -13.67 -3.79
C GLU A 160 2.97 -14.89 -3.01
N GLU A 161 4.28 -15.02 -2.84
CA GLU A 161 4.89 -16.08 -2.03
C GLU A 161 4.60 -15.92 -0.53
N THR A 162 4.80 -14.72 0.01
CA THR A 162 4.70 -14.45 1.46
C THR A 162 3.29 -14.65 2.01
N TYR A 163 2.28 -14.17 1.28
CA TYR A 163 0.87 -14.23 1.72
C TYR A 163 0.06 -15.32 1.03
N SER A 164 0.65 -16.04 0.06
CA SER A 164 -0.13 -16.86 -0.88
C SER A 164 -1.27 -16.03 -1.51
N LEU A 165 -0.95 -14.80 -1.97
CA LEU A 165 -1.96 -13.83 -2.42
C LEU A 165 -2.82 -14.43 -3.54
N GLU A 166 -4.13 -14.43 -3.31
CA GLU A 166 -5.13 -14.74 -4.31
C GLU A 166 -5.71 -13.44 -4.90
N TYR A 167 -6.16 -13.50 -6.16
CA TYR A 167 -6.60 -12.31 -6.89
C TYR A 167 -8.12 -12.30 -7.09
N ILE A 168 -8.76 -11.20 -6.70
CA ILE A 168 -10.19 -10.95 -6.98
C ILE A 168 -10.30 -10.19 -8.29
N SER A 169 -10.58 -10.92 -9.38
CA SER A 169 -10.89 -10.28 -10.66
C SER A 169 -12.30 -9.69 -10.68
N LEU A 170 -12.42 -8.54 -11.33
CA LEU A 170 -13.66 -7.82 -11.59
C LEU A 170 -14.05 -7.84 -13.08
N ARG A 171 -13.22 -8.43 -13.96
CA ARG A 171 -13.54 -8.47 -15.40
C ARG A 171 -14.66 -9.49 -15.65
N GLU A 172 -15.44 -9.28 -16.69
CA GLU A 172 -16.63 -10.10 -16.94
C GLU A 172 -16.26 -11.55 -17.27
N GLU A 173 -15.16 -11.74 -18.01
CA GLU A 173 -14.68 -13.03 -18.48
C GLU A 173 -14.10 -13.94 -17.39
N ASP A 174 -13.62 -13.37 -16.27
CA ASP A 174 -12.94 -14.09 -15.20
C ASP A 174 -13.36 -13.61 -13.80
N LYS A 175 -14.58 -13.05 -13.68
CA LYS A 175 -15.09 -12.46 -12.44
C LYS A 175 -14.97 -13.46 -11.28
N SER A 176 -14.31 -13.04 -10.21
CA SER A 176 -14.14 -13.89 -9.03
C SER A 176 -15.50 -14.23 -8.42
N PRO A 177 -15.73 -15.50 -8.03
CA PRO A 177 -16.97 -15.92 -7.38
C PRO A 177 -17.18 -15.23 -6.03
N LEU A 178 -16.11 -14.66 -5.44
CA LEU A 178 -16.20 -13.89 -4.21
C LEU A 178 -16.93 -12.56 -4.41
N VAL A 179 -17.13 -12.06 -5.63
CA VAL A 179 -17.78 -10.77 -5.86
C VAL A 179 -19.30 -10.92 -5.84
N ALA A 180 -19.91 -10.75 -4.67
CA ALA A 180 -21.35 -10.84 -4.46
C ALA A 180 -22.13 -9.57 -4.84
N GLY A 181 -21.44 -8.42 -4.92
CA GLY A 181 -22.06 -7.11 -5.19
C GLY A 181 -21.52 -6.41 -6.44
N GLU A 182 -21.87 -5.12 -6.54
CA GLU A 182 -21.44 -4.24 -7.62
C GLU A 182 -20.25 -3.37 -7.18
N VAL A 183 -19.06 -3.70 -7.68
CA VAL A 183 -17.85 -2.88 -7.50
C VAL A 183 -17.79 -1.84 -8.63
N THR A 184 -18.47 -0.71 -8.45
CA THR A 184 -18.58 0.33 -9.50
C THR A 184 -17.90 1.64 -9.14
N TRP A 185 -17.54 2.43 -10.15
CA TRP A 185 -17.06 3.80 -9.98
C TRP A 185 -18.05 4.68 -9.21
N GLY A 186 -19.35 4.49 -9.44
CA GLY A 186 -20.40 5.21 -8.72
C GLY A 186 -20.32 4.98 -7.22
N ASN A 187 -20.20 3.71 -6.79
CA ASN A 187 -20.08 3.35 -5.36
C ASN A 187 -18.80 3.92 -4.75
N MET A 188 -17.67 3.81 -5.45
CA MET A 188 -16.41 4.43 -5.01
C MET A 188 -16.56 5.94 -4.81
N ILE A 189 -17.16 6.66 -5.77
CA ILE A 189 -17.38 8.11 -5.66
C ILE A 189 -18.27 8.44 -4.46
N GLN A 190 -19.30 7.65 -4.18
CA GLN A 190 -20.15 7.88 -3.02
C GLN A 190 -19.39 7.67 -1.70
N ILE A 191 -18.55 6.64 -1.62
CA ILE A 191 -17.68 6.42 -0.45
C ILE A 191 -16.73 7.60 -0.27
N SER A 192 -15.99 7.98 -1.32
CA SER A 192 -15.05 9.11 -1.28
C SER A 192 -15.77 10.42 -0.91
N LYS A 193 -16.93 10.73 -1.50
CA LYS A 193 -17.71 11.94 -1.17
C LYS A 193 -18.21 11.96 0.27
N LYS A 194 -18.64 10.81 0.79
CA LYS A 194 -19.22 10.72 2.14
C LYS A 194 -18.15 10.96 3.22
N VAL A 195 -16.92 10.51 2.97
CA VAL A 195 -15.87 10.42 4.00
C VAL A 195 -14.71 11.38 3.75
N GLY A 196 -14.51 11.82 2.51
CA GLY A 196 -13.39 12.67 2.09
C GLY A 196 -12.09 11.93 1.82
N ILE A 197 -12.12 10.60 1.66
CA ILE A 197 -10.92 9.76 1.43
C ILE A 197 -10.56 9.69 -0.06
N SER A 198 -9.33 9.24 -0.36
CA SER A 198 -8.87 9.12 -1.74
C SER A 198 -9.68 8.09 -2.53
N THR A 199 -9.61 8.17 -3.86
CA THR A 199 -10.31 7.21 -4.73
C THR A 199 -9.72 5.80 -4.66
N HIS A 200 -8.44 5.66 -4.28
CA HIS A 200 -7.81 4.36 -4.10
C HIS A 200 -8.37 3.68 -2.84
N ASP A 201 -8.35 4.36 -1.69
CA ASP A 201 -8.93 3.89 -0.43
C ASP A 201 -10.42 3.55 -0.57
N ALA A 202 -11.16 4.44 -1.24
CA ALA A 202 -12.57 4.23 -1.51
C ALA A 202 -12.82 3.01 -2.41
N MET A 203 -11.90 2.68 -3.32
CA MET A 203 -12.01 1.50 -4.17
C MET A 203 -11.70 0.20 -3.41
N ILE A 204 -10.76 0.22 -2.46
CA ILE A 204 -10.49 -0.90 -1.55
C ILE A 204 -11.73 -1.20 -0.72
N LEU A 205 -12.36 -0.16 -0.14
CA LEU A 205 -13.60 -0.31 0.60
C LEU A 205 -14.76 -0.78 -0.28
N ASN A 206 -14.86 -0.26 -1.51
CA ASN A 206 -15.87 -0.69 -2.47
C ASN A 206 -15.75 -2.19 -2.79
N LEU A 207 -14.53 -2.69 -3.01
CA LEU A 207 -14.27 -4.12 -3.16
C LEU A 207 -14.69 -4.89 -1.89
N PHE A 208 -14.14 -4.49 -0.73
CA PHE A 208 -14.35 -5.18 0.54
C PHE A 208 -15.83 -5.33 0.92
N PHE A 209 -16.64 -4.29 0.71
CA PHE A 209 -18.07 -4.31 1.00
C PHE A 209 -18.88 -5.16 0.03
N ASN A 210 -18.37 -5.41 -1.17
CA ASN A 210 -19.07 -6.15 -2.23
C ASN A 210 -18.46 -7.54 -2.50
N CYS A 211 -17.53 -8.01 -1.66
CA CYS A 211 -16.93 -9.34 -1.74
C CYS A 211 -17.37 -10.25 -0.59
N GLU A 212 -17.32 -11.57 -0.75
CA GLU A 212 -17.55 -12.60 0.27
C GLU A 212 -16.25 -12.93 1.00
N VAL A 213 -15.72 -11.92 1.68
CA VAL A 213 -14.59 -12.00 2.60
C VAL A 213 -15.03 -11.57 3.99
N GLU A 214 -14.42 -12.13 5.03
CA GLU A 214 -14.84 -11.93 6.40
C GLU A 214 -14.33 -10.61 6.97
N PHE A 215 -13.10 -10.20 6.63
CA PHE A 215 -12.50 -8.97 7.15
C PHE A 215 -11.51 -8.30 6.20
N LEU A 216 -11.15 -7.07 6.53
CA LEU A 216 -10.11 -6.28 5.85
C LEU A 216 -8.96 -6.05 6.82
N ILE A 217 -7.74 -6.07 6.33
CA ILE A 217 -6.55 -5.68 7.09
C ILE A 217 -5.96 -4.45 6.42
N SER A 218 -5.75 -3.38 7.19
CA SER A 218 -5.19 -2.13 6.68
C SER A 218 -4.32 -1.43 7.71
N ALA A 219 -3.21 -0.86 7.24
CA ALA A 219 -2.39 0.07 8.00
C ALA A 219 -2.74 1.54 7.70
N ASP A 220 -3.75 1.79 6.87
CA ASP A 220 -4.19 3.12 6.48
C ASP A 220 -5.36 3.61 7.36
N ALA A 221 -5.19 4.81 7.91
CA ALA A 221 -6.19 5.45 8.75
C ALA A 221 -7.45 5.84 7.96
N ASP A 222 -7.31 6.23 6.70
CA ASP A 222 -8.42 6.69 5.86
C ASP A 222 -9.29 5.50 5.44
N VAL A 223 -8.68 4.36 5.11
CA VAL A 223 -9.41 3.09 4.88
C VAL A 223 -10.18 2.68 6.14
N CYS A 224 -9.54 2.69 7.31
CA CYS A 224 -10.20 2.36 8.57
C CYS A 224 -11.36 3.34 8.88
N PHE A 225 -11.14 4.64 8.67
CA PHE A 225 -12.16 5.66 8.92
C PHE A 225 -13.35 5.53 7.95
N GLY A 226 -13.09 5.29 6.66
CA GLY A 226 -14.13 4.99 5.67
C GLY A 226 -14.91 3.71 5.98
N GLY A 227 -14.23 2.71 6.52
CA GLY A 227 -14.82 1.52 7.11
C GLY A 227 -15.83 1.80 8.22
N LEU A 228 -15.41 2.58 9.20
CA LEU A 228 -16.20 2.92 10.38
C LEU A 228 -17.54 3.58 10.02
N VAL A 229 -17.54 4.49 9.05
CA VAL A 229 -18.73 5.23 8.61
C VAL A 229 -19.58 4.48 7.55
N SER A 230 -19.15 3.27 7.18
CA SER A 230 -19.88 2.41 6.25
C SER A 230 -21.06 1.69 6.94
N ARG A 231 -21.93 1.08 6.13
CA ARG A 231 -23.01 0.21 6.65
C ARG A 231 -22.57 -1.24 6.86
N SER A 232 -21.38 -1.63 6.41
CA SER A 232 -20.85 -2.99 6.59
C SER A 232 -20.75 -3.36 8.06
N THR A 233 -20.84 -4.65 8.38
CA THR A 233 -20.65 -5.21 9.73
C THR A 233 -19.33 -5.97 9.85
N LYS A 234 -18.61 -6.12 8.74
CA LYS A 234 -17.34 -6.84 8.69
C LYS A 234 -16.25 -6.06 9.42
N PRO A 235 -15.41 -6.71 10.25
CA PRO A 235 -14.36 -6.00 10.96
C PRO A 235 -13.24 -5.56 10.02
N ILE A 236 -12.54 -4.50 10.43
CA ILE A 236 -11.29 -4.06 9.83
C ILE A 236 -10.22 -4.12 10.91
N PHE A 237 -9.15 -4.85 10.64
CA PHE A 237 -8.02 -4.97 11.53
C PHE A 237 -6.97 -3.92 11.17
N ALA A 238 -6.44 -3.25 12.20
CA ALA A 238 -5.44 -2.18 12.07
C ALA A 238 -4.32 -2.34 13.09
N PRO A 239 -3.10 -1.82 12.83
CA PRO A 239 -2.00 -1.84 13.78
C PRO A 239 -2.41 -1.26 15.14
N ASP A 240 -1.96 -1.90 16.22
CA ASP A 240 -2.34 -1.54 17.59
C ASP A 240 -2.08 -0.07 17.93
N GLY A 241 -0.94 0.47 17.46
CA GLY A 241 -0.59 1.87 17.64
C GLY A 241 -1.57 2.81 16.90
N LEU A 242 -1.92 2.47 15.66
CA LEU A 242 -2.90 3.23 14.86
C LEU A 242 -4.29 3.18 15.52
N TYR A 243 -4.71 1.99 15.92
CA TYR A 243 -5.96 1.75 16.62
C TYR A 243 -6.10 2.59 17.89
N LYS A 244 -5.10 2.55 18.77
CA LYS A 244 -5.09 3.30 20.04
C LYS A 244 -5.16 4.81 19.82
N ARG A 245 -4.42 5.33 18.84
CA ARG A 245 -4.36 6.77 18.55
C ARG A 245 -5.64 7.29 17.92
N ASN A 246 -6.22 6.54 16.97
CA ASN A 246 -7.24 7.09 16.08
C ASN A 246 -8.64 6.54 16.37
N PHE A 247 -8.75 5.27 16.79
CA PHE A 247 -10.01 4.53 16.70
C PHE A 247 -10.59 4.08 18.05
N LYS A 248 -9.77 3.90 19.08
CA LYS A 248 -10.22 3.48 20.43
C LYS A 248 -11.36 4.34 20.99
N ARG A 249 -11.37 5.64 20.70
CA ARG A 249 -12.44 6.57 21.13
C ARG A 249 -13.83 6.25 20.57
N TYR A 250 -13.91 5.50 19.48
CA TYR A 250 -15.17 5.16 18.81
C TYR A 250 -15.79 3.83 19.27
N GLU A 251 -15.09 3.03 20.08
CA GLU A 251 -15.64 1.78 20.66
C GLU A 251 -16.91 2.05 21.48
N ASN A 252 -16.93 3.19 22.19
CA ASN A 252 -18.10 3.64 22.92
C ASN A 252 -19.12 4.24 21.95
N LYS A 253 -19.96 3.36 21.38
CA LYS A 253 -21.03 3.62 20.38
C LYS A 253 -21.99 4.79 20.66
N LYS A 254 -21.89 5.49 21.79
CA LYS A 254 -22.63 6.73 22.06
C LYS A 254 -22.31 7.84 21.04
N PHE A 255 -21.07 7.93 20.56
CA PHE A 255 -20.68 8.97 19.60
C PHE A 255 -21.17 8.73 18.16
N LEU A 256 -21.41 7.47 17.78
CA LEU A 256 -21.76 7.11 16.40
C LEU A 256 -23.28 7.06 16.15
N ARG A 257 -24.12 7.20 17.18
CA ARG A 257 -25.60 7.22 17.03
C ARG A 257 -26.15 8.53 16.43
N GLN A 258 -25.29 9.50 16.13
CA GLN A 258 -25.67 10.81 15.59
C GLN A 258 -25.47 10.94 14.07
N PHE A 259 -25.03 9.88 13.39
CA PHE A 259 -24.73 9.86 11.95
C PHE A 259 -25.42 8.71 11.21
#